data_AF-A0A924Y8A8-F1
#
_entry.id   AF-A0A924Y8A8-F1
#
_cell.length_a   1.000
_cell.length_b   1.000
_cell.length_c   1.000
_cell.angle_alpha   90.00
_cell.angle_beta   90.00
_cell.angle_gamma   90.00
#
_symmetry.space_group_name_H-M   'P 1'
#
loop_
_entity.id
_entity.type
_entity.pdbx_description
1 polymer ?
#
loop_
_entity_poly.entity_id
_entity_poly.type
_entity_poly.pdbx_seq_one_letter_code
_entity_poly.pdbx_strand_id
1 'polypeptide(L)'
;IRFDELPGYDFAEWTARYASEGTFPATRRVKQLDETYREDPVRIEFQWLKMSKSKGNAVTPDEITEKYGADSLRLYVCFEAPFEDTIQWDETRMNGTYRFLSRVYDTVSDLAPGFDTGWTGKIADATSPDEKALRRKTHQAIAKVGSDIESLGFNTAVSALMIFADGLRKFVAAHGHTSPAAHEAAETLCKLLAPLAPHLADELFERLGYAGRFLYREPFPVYDANVAAEAEVTVVVQVNGKIREKLTLPADSDATVCETAALASEKVQSDLQGKTVRKVIVVPGKLVNIVAN
;
A
#
# COMPACT_ATOMS: atom_id res chain seq x y z
N ILE A 1 30.37 -3.43 -7.43
CA ILE A 1 31.17 -3.65 -6.19
C ILE A 1 31.70 -2.28 -5.75
N ARG A 2 31.81 -2.03 -4.42
CA ARG A 2 32.27 -0.75 -3.84
C ARG A 2 33.73 -0.45 -4.22
N PHE A 3 34.05 0.83 -4.35
CA PHE A 3 35.20 1.35 -5.10
C PHE A 3 36.49 1.47 -4.27
N ASP A 4 36.40 1.30 -2.96
CA ASP A 4 37.40 1.66 -1.95
C ASP A 4 38.36 0.51 -1.55
N GLU A 5 38.23 -0.66 -2.17
CA GLU A 5 39.03 -1.85 -1.83
C GLU A 5 40.05 -2.26 -2.91
N LEU A 6 40.28 -1.44 -3.95
CA LEU A 6 41.25 -1.75 -5.00
C LEU A 6 42.60 -1.04 -4.77
N PRO A 7 43.70 -1.78 -4.46
CA PRO A 7 45.00 -1.17 -4.20
C PRO A 7 45.67 -0.73 -5.51
N GLY A 8 46.18 0.52 -5.54
CA GLY A 8 47.12 0.98 -6.58
C GLY A 8 46.55 1.89 -7.68
N TYR A 9 45.36 2.47 -7.51
CA TYR A 9 44.76 3.35 -8.51
C TYR A 9 44.85 4.84 -8.10
N ASP A 10 45.57 5.65 -8.89
CA ASP A 10 45.54 7.12 -8.81
C ASP A 10 44.48 7.66 -9.77
N PHE A 11 43.41 8.21 -9.21
CA PHE A 11 42.25 8.72 -9.93
C PHE A 11 42.56 9.98 -10.78
N ALA A 12 43.61 10.73 -10.41
CA ALA A 12 43.98 11.96 -11.10
C ALA A 12 44.73 11.70 -12.42
N GLU A 13 45.58 10.66 -12.45
CA GLU A 13 46.26 10.22 -13.67
C GLU A 13 45.27 9.63 -14.68
N TRP A 14 44.23 8.97 -14.18
CA TRP A 14 43.15 8.37 -14.98
C TRP A 14 42.30 9.41 -15.73
N THR A 15 41.94 10.53 -15.08
CA THR A 15 41.10 11.57 -15.70
C THR A 15 41.82 12.35 -16.79
N ALA A 16 43.15 12.51 -16.68
CA ALA A 16 43.95 13.23 -17.66
C ALA A 16 44.08 12.49 -19.01
N ARG A 17 44.03 11.15 -19.00
CA ARG A 17 44.24 10.31 -20.20
C ARG A 17 42.99 10.16 -21.08
N TYR A 18 41.79 10.28 -20.52
CA TYR A 18 40.53 10.06 -21.25
C TYR A 18 39.93 11.32 -21.89
N ALA A 19 40.33 12.52 -21.46
CA ALA A 19 39.88 13.76 -22.07
C ALA A 19 40.37 13.94 -23.53
N SER A 20 41.38 13.17 -23.96
CA SER A 20 42.02 13.32 -25.28
C SER A 20 41.53 12.37 -26.38
N GLU A 21 40.92 11.22 -26.09
CA GLU A 21 40.76 10.14 -27.11
C GLU A 21 39.33 9.84 -27.56
N GLY A 22 38.28 10.43 -26.96
CA GLY A 22 36.95 10.61 -27.60
C GLY A 22 36.15 9.38 -28.07
N THR A 23 36.63 8.14 -27.92
CA THR A 23 35.90 6.92 -28.37
C THR A 23 35.81 5.86 -27.29
N PHE A 24 34.59 5.35 -27.07
CA PHE A 24 34.30 4.23 -26.18
C PHE A 24 34.49 2.88 -26.90
N PRO A 25 35.06 1.84 -26.26
CA PRO A 25 35.15 0.51 -26.85
C PRO A 25 33.80 -0.23 -26.85
N ALA A 26 33.64 -1.14 -27.82
CA ALA A 26 32.42 -1.89 -28.09
C ALA A 26 31.98 -2.82 -26.93
N THR A 27 30.66 -2.94 -26.72
CA THR A 27 30.04 -3.79 -25.70
C THR A 27 30.29 -5.28 -25.96
N ARG A 28 30.73 -6.03 -24.94
CA ARG A 28 30.94 -7.49 -25.01
C ARG A 28 30.28 -8.18 -23.82
N ARG A 29 29.65 -9.35 -24.04
CA ARG A 29 29.05 -10.17 -22.97
C ARG A 29 30.10 -11.06 -22.30
N VAL A 30 30.23 -10.96 -20.98
CA VAL A 30 31.05 -11.87 -20.16
C VAL A 30 30.11 -12.67 -19.23
N LYS A 31 30.27 -14.01 -19.18
CA LYS A 31 29.38 -14.92 -18.44
C LYS A 31 29.79 -15.15 -16.98
N GLN A 32 31.05 -14.92 -16.62
CA GLN A 32 31.57 -15.03 -15.26
C GLN A 32 32.88 -14.23 -15.19
N LEU A 33 33.09 -13.45 -14.12
CA LEU A 33 34.36 -12.75 -13.86
C LEU A 33 35.20 -13.66 -12.95
N ASP A 34 36.28 -14.21 -13.47
CA ASP A 34 37.30 -14.90 -12.69
C ASP A 34 38.45 -13.95 -12.31
N GLU A 35 39.25 -14.35 -11.31
CA GLU A 35 40.34 -13.54 -10.71
C GLU A 35 41.46 -13.18 -11.72
N THR A 36 41.43 -13.73 -12.92
CA THR A 36 42.37 -13.47 -14.02
C THR A 36 41.94 -12.34 -14.96
N TYR A 37 40.77 -11.73 -14.77
CA TYR A 37 40.30 -10.65 -15.65
C TYR A 37 41.03 -9.33 -15.37
N ARG A 38 42.04 -9.01 -16.18
CA ARG A 38 42.75 -7.72 -16.18
C ARG A 38 42.77 -7.11 -17.58
N GLU A 39 41.79 -6.29 -17.93
CA GLU A 39 41.92 -5.19 -18.90
C GLU A 39 40.93 -4.07 -18.53
N ASP A 40 41.32 -2.82 -18.88
CA ASP A 40 40.70 -1.48 -18.78
C ASP A 40 39.31 -1.33 -18.12
N PRO A 41 38.96 -0.18 -17.50
CA PRO A 41 37.71 -0.03 -16.77
C PRO A 41 36.51 -0.12 -17.71
N VAL A 42 36.04 -1.35 -17.95
CA VAL A 42 34.86 -1.66 -18.72
C VAL A 42 33.69 -1.14 -17.91
N ARG A 43 32.91 -0.21 -18.49
CA ARG A 43 31.62 0.19 -17.93
C ARG A 43 30.72 -1.04 -17.87
N ILE A 44 30.51 -1.56 -16.67
CA ILE A 44 29.61 -2.69 -16.43
C ILE A 44 28.17 -2.17 -16.42
N GLU A 45 27.37 -2.60 -17.40
CA GLU A 45 25.93 -2.34 -17.44
C GLU A 45 25.16 -3.61 -17.09
N PHE A 46 24.37 -3.55 -16.02
CA PHE A 46 23.48 -4.64 -15.62
C PHE A 46 22.15 -4.50 -16.37
N GLN A 47 21.68 -5.60 -16.98
CA GLN A 47 20.40 -5.65 -17.69
C GLN A 47 19.58 -6.85 -17.22
N TRP A 48 18.29 -6.64 -17.00
CA TRP A 48 17.34 -7.70 -16.68
C TRP A 48 17.06 -8.55 -17.92
N LEU A 49 17.06 -9.87 -17.75
CA LEU A 49 16.83 -10.83 -18.83
C LEU A 49 15.66 -11.73 -18.49
N LYS A 50 14.84 -12.05 -19.51
CA LYS A 50 13.86 -13.14 -19.42
C LYS A 50 14.50 -14.40 -18.84
N MET A 51 13.88 -14.97 -17.81
CA MET A 51 14.30 -16.21 -17.17
C MET A 51 14.31 -17.37 -18.19
N SER A 52 15.40 -18.15 -18.21
CA SER A 52 15.51 -19.35 -19.05
C SER A 52 16.61 -20.29 -18.54
N LYS A 53 16.39 -21.60 -18.66
CA LYS A 53 17.37 -22.63 -18.27
C LYS A 53 18.75 -22.42 -18.93
N SER A 54 18.77 -22.08 -20.23
CA SER A 54 20.01 -21.87 -20.99
C SER A 54 20.83 -20.65 -20.53
N LYS A 55 20.21 -19.71 -19.81
CA LYS A 55 20.89 -18.52 -19.27
C LYS A 55 21.30 -18.66 -17.80
N GLY A 56 20.93 -19.77 -17.14
CA GLY A 56 21.23 -20.00 -15.73
C GLY A 56 20.62 -18.97 -14.77
N ASN A 57 19.57 -18.25 -15.19
CA ASN A 57 18.93 -17.17 -14.43
C ASN A 57 17.50 -17.51 -14.01
N ALA A 58 17.14 -18.80 -13.99
CA ALA A 58 15.84 -19.26 -13.52
C ALA A 58 15.85 -19.29 -11.99
N VAL A 59 14.81 -18.72 -11.37
CA VAL A 59 14.60 -18.79 -9.92
C VAL A 59 13.57 -19.88 -9.65
N THR A 60 13.89 -20.78 -8.73
CA THR A 60 13.00 -21.90 -8.37
C THR A 60 12.06 -21.47 -7.25
N PRO A 61 10.74 -21.65 -7.38
CA PRO A 61 9.79 -21.30 -6.32
C PRO A 61 10.03 -22.03 -4.99
N ASP A 62 10.62 -23.22 -5.02
CA ASP A 62 10.85 -24.07 -3.85
C ASP A 62 11.78 -23.41 -2.83
N GLU A 63 12.93 -22.88 -3.28
CA GLU A 63 13.92 -22.20 -2.42
C GLU A 63 13.31 -20.97 -1.73
N ILE A 64 12.49 -20.24 -2.48
CA ILE A 64 11.78 -19.07 -1.96
C ILE A 64 10.71 -19.48 -0.95
N THR A 65 9.95 -20.52 -1.25
CA THR A 65 8.88 -21.04 -0.40
C THR A 65 9.43 -21.61 0.91
N GLU A 66 10.58 -22.27 0.88
CA GLU A 66 11.26 -22.77 2.07
C GLU A 66 11.72 -21.63 2.99
N LYS A 67 12.19 -20.52 2.41
CA LYS A 67 12.70 -19.37 3.17
C LYS A 67 11.62 -18.42 3.69
N TYR A 68 10.57 -18.17 2.89
CA TYR A 68 9.58 -17.12 3.16
C TYR A 68 8.15 -17.64 3.31
N GLY A 69 7.89 -18.90 2.99
CA GLY A 69 6.55 -19.48 2.91
C GLY A 69 5.84 -19.16 1.60
N ALA A 70 4.90 -20.03 1.23
CA ALA A 70 4.17 -19.94 -0.05
C ALA A 70 3.34 -18.65 -0.15
N ASP A 71 2.76 -18.20 0.96
CA ASP A 71 1.91 -17.01 1.01
C ASP A 71 2.71 -15.71 0.78
N SER A 72 3.92 -15.61 1.32
CA SER A 72 4.80 -14.45 1.08
C SER A 72 5.16 -14.32 -0.40
N LEU A 73 5.44 -15.46 -1.06
CA LEU A 73 5.73 -15.52 -2.49
C LEU A 73 4.50 -15.14 -3.32
N ARG A 74 3.34 -15.75 -3.04
CA ARG A 74 2.07 -15.45 -3.74
C ARG A 74 1.74 -13.97 -3.64
N LEU A 75 1.82 -13.41 -2.43
CA LEU A 75 1.52 -12.00 -2.18
C LEU A 75 2.52 -11.10 -2.90
N TYR A 76 3.81 -11.45 -2.93
CA TYR A 76 4.84 -10.69 -3.64
C TYR A 76 4.54 -10.60 -5.14
N VAL A 77 4.26 -11.75 -5.77
CA VAL A 77 3.91 -11.80 -7.20
C VAL A 77 2.65 -10.99 -7.50
N CYS A 78 1.65 -11.03 -6.61
CA CYS A 78 0.42 -10.24 -6.75
C CYS A 78 0.61 -8.73 -6.52
N PHE A 79 1.69 -8.33 -5.83
CA PHE A 79 1.86 -6.95 -5.35
C PHE A 79 2.86 -6.13 -6.16
N GLU A 80 3.93 -6.75 -6.65
CA GLU A 80 5.09 -6.03 -7.21
C GLU A 80 4.74 -5.18 -8.45
N ALA A 81 3.77 -5.61 -9.27
CA ALA A 81 3.34 -4.89 -10.46
C ALA A 81 1.86 -5.17 -10.78
N PRO A 82 1.22 -4.33 -11.63
CA PRO A 82 -0.04 -4.70 -12.26
C PRO A 82 0.04 -6.06 -12.95
N PHE A 83 -1.08 -6.78 -13.02
CA PHE A 83 -1.11 -8.16 -13.52
C PHE A 83 -0.58 -8.32 -14.95
N GLU A 84 -0.78 -7.33 -15.81
CA GLU A 84 -0.35 -7.35 -17.22
C GLU A 84 1.14 -7.01 -17.41
N ASP A 85 1.79 -6.47 -16.37
CA ASP A 85 3.13 -5.94 -16.46
C ASP A 85 4.20 -7.01 -16.16
N THR A 86 5.40 -6.80 -16.72
CA THR A 86 6.55 -7.64 -16.43
C THR A 86 7.23 -7.24 -15.13
N ILE A 87 7.45 -8.19 -14.24
CA ILE A 87 8.16 -7.98 -12.98
C ILE A 87 9.68 -8.16 -13.17
N GLN A 88 10.45 -7.22 -12.63
CA GLN A 88 11.89 -7.41 -12.41
C GLN A 88 12.05 -8.15 -11.08
N TRP A 89 12.53 -9.39 -11.16
CA TRP A 89 12.63 -10.25 -9.97
C TRP A 89 13.70 -9.73 -9.00
N ASP A 90 13.28 -9.42 -7.77
CA ASP A 90 14.16 -8.94 -6.70
C ASP A 90 13.74 -9.56 -5.36
N GLU A 91 14.50 -10.57 -4.92
CA GLU A 91 14.23 -11.29 -3.67
C GLU A 91 14.30 -10.39 -2.44
N THR A 92 15.03 -9.27 -2.50
CA THR A 92 15.15 -8.37 -1.34
C THR A 92 13.84 -7.68 -1.03
N ARG A 93 12.98 -7.47 -2.04
CA ARG A 93 11.65 -6.85 -1.91
C ARG A 93 10.61 -7.77 -1.28
N MET A 94 10.80 -9.09 -1.40
CA MET A 94 9.92 -10.08 -0.79
C MET A 94 9.95 -10.05 0.75
N ASN A 95 11.00 -9.49 1.36
CA ASN A 95 11.00 -9.20 2.79
C ASN A 95 9.84 -8.27 3.20
N GLY A 96 9.36 -7.42 2.28
CA GLY A 96 8.23 -6.53 2.52
C GLY A 96 6.91 -7.27 2.73
N THR A 97 6.60 -8.23 1.85
CA THR A 97 5.39 -9.06 1.97
C THR A 97 5.47 -10.02 3.15
N TYR A 98 6.64 -10.62 3.38
CA TYR A 98 6.89 -11.44 4.57
C TYR A 98 6.61 -10.66 5.87
N ARG A 99 7.23 -9.48 6.03
CA ARG A 99 7.01 -8.63 7.22
C ARG A 99 5.57 -8.16 7.36
N PHE A 100 4.88 -7.92 6.24
CA PHE A 100 3.45 -7.58 6.29
C PHE A 100 2.63 -8.75 6.83
N LEU A 101 2.82 -9.96 6.31
CA LEU A 101 2.14 -11.15 6.79
C LEU A 101 2.47 -11.45 8.26
N SER A 102 3.73 -11.28 8.70
CA SER A 102 4.10 -11.39 10.12
C SER A 102 3.33 -10.40 10.99
N ARG A 103 3.21 -9.12 10.57
CA ARG A 103 2.43 -8.14 11.33
C ARG A 103 0.94 -8.47 11.40
N VAL A 104 0.37 -9.02 10.33
CA VAL A 104 -1.02 -9.50 10.33
C VAL A 104 -1.17 -10.65 11.32
N TYR A 105 -0.23 -11.61 11.26
CA TYR A 105 -0.21 -12.73 12.20
C TYR A 105 -0.17 -12.27 13.65
N ASP A 106 0.76 -11.37 13.99
CA ASP A 106 0.92 -10.84 15.34
C ASP A 106 -0.37 -10.12 15.79
N THR A 107 -0.88 -9.21 14.95
CA THR A 107 -2.08 -8.40 15.29
C THR A 107 -3.31 -9.26 15.56
N VAL A 108 -3.56 -10.26 14.70
CA VAL A 108 -4.74 -11.14 14.84
C VAL A 108 -4.54 -12.14 15.97
N SER A 109 -3.32 -12.66 16.16
CA SER A 109 -3.01 -13.57 17.27
C SER A 109 -3.12 -12.88 18.63
N ASP A 110 -2.68 -11.62 18.74
CA ASP A 110 -2.83 -10.83 19.96
C ASP A 110 -4.31 -10.52 20.26
N LEU A 111 -5.13 -10.35 19.22
CA LEU A 111 -6.56 -10.13 19.35
C LEU A 111 -7.34 -11.40 19.71
N ALA A 112 -6.90 -12.57 19.22
CA ALA A 112 -7.62 -13.84 19.32
C ALA A 112 -8.13 -14.21 20.73
N PRO A 113 -7.37 -14.03 21.84
CA PRO A 113 -7.87 -14.32 23.19
C PRO A 113 -9.09 -13.51 23.62
N GLY A 114 -9.26 -12.31 23.05
CA GLY A 114 -10.40 -11.43 23.30
C GLY A 114 -11.53 -11.57 22.28
N PHE A 115 -11.31 -12.32 21.20
CA PHE A 115 -12.26 -12.43 20.09
C PHE A 115 -13.52 -13.18 20.51
N ASP A 116 -14.67 -12.62 20.13
CA ASP A 116 -15.98 -13.21 20.33
C ASP A 116 -16.61 -13.53 18.98
N THR A 117 -16.79 -14.82 18.68
CA THR A 117 -17.46 -15.30 17.44
C THR A 117 -18.91 -14.83 17.33
N GLY A 118 -19.53 -14.40 18.44
CA GLY A 118 -20.85 -13.76 18.50
C GLY A 118 -20.85 -12.25 18.25
N TRP A 119 -19.74 -11.64 17.81
CA TRP A 119 -19.60 -10.19 17.63
C TRP A 119 -20.69 -9.58 16.73
N THR A 120 -21.21 -10.33 15.76
CA THR A 120 -22.27 -9.86 14.85
C THR A 120 -23.52 -9.40 15.60
N GLY A 121 -23.88 -10.08 16.70
CA GLY A 121 -25.00 -9.69 17.56
C GLY A 121 -24.72 -8.48 18.45
N LYS A 122 -23.45 -8.06 18.54
CA LYS A 122 -22.96 -6.95 19.40
C LYS A 122 -22.49 -5.75 18.58
N ILE A 123 -22.55 -5.82 17.25
CA ILE A 123 -22.01 -4.76 16.39
C ILE A 123 -22.72 -3.41 16.56
N ALA A 124 -23.98 -3.43 17.02
CA ALA A 124 -24.73 -2.23 17.36
C ALA A 124 -24.15 -1.47 18.55
N ASP A 125 -23.37 -2.14 19.41
CA ASP A 125 -22.72 -1.53 20.58
C ASP A 125 -21.45 -0.74 20.20
N ALA A 126 -20.90 -1.00 19.01
CA ALA A 126 -19.72 -0.31 18.47
C ALA A 126 -20.07 1.12 18.01
N THR A 127 -20.19 2.02 18.98
CA THR A 127 -20.79 3.35 18.80
C THR A 127 -19.80 4.50 18.91
N SER A 128 -18.60 4.26 19.44
CA SER A 128 -17.58 5.29 19.60
C SER A 128 -17.08 5.82 18.24
N PRO A 129 -16.54 7.05 18.17
CA PRO A 129 -16.00 7.60 16.93
C PRO A 129 -14.93 6.73 16.27
N ASP A 130 -14.01 6.18 17.07
CA ASP A 130 -12.91 5.33 16.58
C ASP A 130 -13.42 3.98 16.08
N GLU A 131 -14.41 3.38 16.74
CA GLU A 131 -15.08 2.17 16.26
C GLU A 131 -15.78 2.43 14.92
N LYS A 132 -16.57 3.51 14.82
CA LYS A 132 -17.23 3.89 13.57
C LYS A 132 -16.22 4.13 12.45
N ALA A 133 -15.06 4.72 12.75
CA ALA A 133 -14.00 4.92 11.78
C ALA A 133 -13.38 3.59 11.33
N LEU A 134 -13.11 2.65 12.25
CA LEU A 134 -12.62 1.32 11.91
C LEU A 134 -13.63 0.56 11.06
N ARG A 135 -14.90 0.53 11.46
CA ARG A 135 -15.98 -0.13 10.70
C ARG A 135 -16.10 0.43 9.29
N ARG A 136 -16.05 1.75 9.13
CA ARG A 136 -16.01 2.41 7.81
C ARG A 136 -14.85 1.88 6.97
N LYS A 137 -13.64 1.79 7.54
CA LYS A 137 -12.46 1.24 6.85
C LYS A 137 -12.62 -0.24 6.52
N THR A 138 -13.25 -1.04 7.38
CA THR A 138 -13.57 -2.44 7.10
C THR A 138 -14.46 -2.58 5.86
N HIS A 139 -15.58 -1.85 5.81
CA HIS A 139 -16.50 -1.92 4.68
C HIS A 139 -15.91 -1.32 3.39
N GLN A 140 -15.10 -0.26 3.49
CA GLN A 140 -14.32 0.27 2.37
C GLN A 140 -13.30 -0.77 1.83
N ALA A 141 -12.64 -1.50 2.72
CA ALA A 141 -11.69 -2.55 2.34
C ALA A 141 -12.40 -3.71 1.64
N ILE A 142 -13.56 -4.14 2.12
CA ILE A 142 -14.38 -5.17 1.46
C ILE A 142 -14.72 -4.75 0.03
N ALA A 143 -15.25 -3.54 -0.14
CA ALA A 143 -15.63 -3.01 -1.46
C ALA A 143 -14.41 -2.92 -2.40
N LYS A 144 -13.30 -2.35 -1.93
CA LYS A 144 -12.10 -2.12 -2.74
C LYS A 144 -11.40 -3.42 -3.11
N VAL A 145 -11.15 -4.29 -2.14
CA VAL A 145 -10.44 -5.56 -2.37
C VAL A 145 -11.28 -6.48 -3.24
N GLY A 146 -12.59 -6.56 -3.01
CA GLY A 146 -13.50 -7.35 -3.86
C GLY A 146 -13.46 -6.89 -5.33
N SER A 147 -13.67 -5.59 -5.57
CA SER A 147 -13.64 -5.02 -6.93
C SER A 147 -12.28 -5.15 -7.61
N ASP A 148 -11.19 -5.02 -6.87
CA ASP A 148 -9.84 -5.15 -7.42
C ASP A 148 -9.54 -6.61 -7.80
N ILE A 149 -9.95 -7.58 -6.99
CA ILE A 149 -9.76 -9.00 -7.32
C ILE A 149 -10.53 -9.35 -8.60
N GLU A 150 -11.78 -8.88 -8.74
CA GLU A 150 -12.59 -9.10 -9.95
C GLU A 150 -11.97 -8.48 -11.21
N SER A 151 -11.31 -7.34 -11.07
CA SER A 151 -10.66 -6.61 -12.17
C SER A 151 -9.19 -6.96 -12.37
N LEU A 152 -8.66 -7.99 -11.67
CA LEU A 152 -7.25 -8.38 -11.68
C LEU A 152 -6.28 -7.29 -11.19
N GLY A 153 -6.78 -6.30 -10.45
CA GLY A 153 -6.01 -5.25 -9.76
C GLY A 153 -5.34 -5.73 -8.47
N PHE A 154 -4.64 -6.86 -8.52
CA PHE A 154 -4.10 -7.50 -7.31
C PHE A 154 -3.15 -6.61 -6.50
N ASN A 155 -2.33 -5.79 -7.17
CA ASN A 155 -1.39 -4.89 -6.51
C ASN A 155 -2.10 -3.81 -5.69
N THR A 156 -3.20 -3.28 -6.20
CA THR A 156 -4.03 -2.32 -5.46
C THR A 156 -4.87 -3.00 -4.39
N ALA A 157 -5.28 -4.26 -4.58
CA ALA A 157 -5.96 -5.05 -3.55
C ALA A 157 -5.04 -5.27 -2.34
N VAL A 158 -3.79 -5.68 -2.58
CA VAL A 158 -2.78 -5.86 -1.52
C VAL A 158 -2.48 -4.53 -0.82
N SER A 159 -2.38 -3.43 -1.58
CA SER A 159 -2.20 -2.09 -0.99
C SER A 159 -3.35 -1.72 -0.05
N ALA A 160 -4.60 -1.98 -0.46
CA ALA A 160 -5.79 -1.73 0.37
C ALA A 160 -5.79 -2.61 1.64
N LEU A 161 -5.41 -3.89 1.52
CA LEU A 161 -5.25 -4.79 2.66
C LEU A 161 -4.18 -4.30 3.65
N MET A 162 -3.04 -3.80 3.16
CA MET A 162 -1.98 -3.25 4.01
C MET A 162 -2.46 -2.05 4.82
N ILE A 163 -3.19 -1.14 4.18
CA ILE A 163 -3.79 0.03 4.85
C ILE A 163 -4.83 -0.42 5.89
N PHE A 164 -5.68 -1.36 5.54
CA PHE A 164 -6.72 -1.88 6.42
C PHE A 164 -6.12 -2.58 7.66
N ALA A 165 -5.16 -3.47 7.46
CA ALA A 165 -4.46 -4.16 8.55
C ALA A 165 -3.70 -3.19 9.47
N ASP A 166 -3.10 -2.12 8.92
CA ASP A 166 -2.47 -1.07 9.72
C ASP A 166 -3.48 -0.31 10.59
N GLY A 167 -4.67 -0.03 10.04
CA GLY A 167 -5.79 0.56 10.77
C GLY A 167 -6.26 -0.31 11.94
N LEU A 168 -6.47 -1.61 11.69
CA LEU A 168 -6.81 -2.57 12.75
C LEU A 168 -5.74 -2.62 13.84
N ARG A 169 -4.46 -2.73 13.46
CA ARG A 169 -3.35 -2.78 14.42
C ARG A 169 -3.32 -1.54 15.32
N LYS A 170 -3.47 -0.35 14.73
CA LYS A 170 -3.50 0.92 15.48
C LYS A 170 -4.69 0.99 16.43
N PHE A 171 -5.87 0.58 15.98
CA PHE A 171 -7.06 0.54 16.81
C PHE A 171 -6.85 -0.39 18.02
N VAL A 172 -6.38 -1.61 17.77
CA VAL A 172 -6.14 -2.61 18.82
C VAL A 172 -5.11 -2.12 19.83
N ALA A 173 -4.03 -1.49 19.38
CA ALA A 173 -3.02 -0.92 20.27
C ALA A 173 -3.57 0.21 21.17
N ALA A 174 -4.58 0.95 20.71
CA ALA A 174 -5.17 2.07 21.44
C ALA A 174 -6.35 1.67 22.33
N HIS A 175 -7.17 0.70 21.90
CA HIS A 175 -8.46 0.38 22.52
C HIS A 175 -8.56 -1.06 23.03
N GLY A 176 -7.54 -1.88 22.84
CA GLY A 176 -7.53 -3.29 23.21
C GLY A 176 -8.27 -4.18 22.21
N HIS A 177 -8.63 -5.38 22.67
CA HIS A 177 -8.97 -6.50 21.79
C HIS A 177 -10.45 -6.89 21.79
N THR A 178 -11.29 -6.30 22.66
CA THR A 178 -12.65 -6.79 22.95
C THR A 178 -13.77 -6.05 22.21
N SER A 179 -13.44 -5.03 21.41
CA SER A 179 -14.44 -4.25 20.68
C SER A 179 -15.09 -5.09 19.58
N PRO A 180 -16.43 -5.06 19.43
CA PRO A 180 -17.11 -5.70 18.29
C PRO A 180 -16.62 -5.20 16.93
N ALA A 181 -16.20 -3.93 16.81
CA ALA A 181 -15.63 -3.40 15.58
C ALA A 181 -14.25 -4.00 15.26
N ALA A 182 -13.44 -4.28 16.29
CA ALA A 182 -12.16 -4.97 16.12
C ALA A 182 -12.37 -6.43 15.68
N HIS A 183 -13.40 -7.10 16.22
CA HIS A 183 -13.76 -8.46 15.82
C HIS A 183 -14.26 -8.51 14.35
N GLU A 184 -15.17 -7.60 13.97
CA GLU A 184 -15.62 -7.44 12.58
C GLU A 184 -14.42 -7.27 11.63
N ALA A 185 -13.49 -6.39 12.00
CA ALA A 185 -12.31 -6.10 11.20
C ALA A 185 -11.33 -7.28 11.11
N ALA A 186 -11.08 -8.00 12.22
CA ALA A 186 -10.16 -9.14 12.24
C ALA A 186 -10.67 -10.33 11.40
N GLU A 187 -11.95 -10.68 11.54
CA GLU A 187 -12.57 -11.72 10.71
C GLU A 187 -12.57 -11.32 9.23
N THR A 188 -12.94 -10.07 8.94
CA THR A 188 -12.93 -9.54 7.58
C THR A 188 -11.52 -9.57 6.98
N LEU A 189 -10.49 -9.21 7.74
CA LEU A 189 -9.10 -9.26 7.28
C LEU A 189 -8.71 -10.68 6.87
N CYS A 190 -9.07 -11.70 7.65
CA CYS A 190 -8.81 -13.10 7.29
C CYS A 190 -9.51 -13.47 5.97
N LYS A 191 -10.80 -13.13 5.84
CA LYS A 191 -11.59 -13.41 4.63
C LYS A 191 -11.03 -12.73 3.38
N LEU A 192 -10.65 -11.45 3.49
CA LEU A 192 -10.10 -10.69 2.36
C LEU A 192 -8.68 -11.13 2.00
N LEU A 193 -7.92 -11.67 2.95
CA LEU A 193 -6.57 -12.16 2.73
C LEU A 193 -6.55 -13.56 2.07
N ALA A 194 -7.57 -14.38 2.29
CA ALA A 194 -7.63 -15.77 1.85
C ALA A 194 -7.35 -16.02 0.35
N PRO A 195 -7.83 -15.20 -0.60
CA PRO A 195 -7.50 -15.40 -2.02
C PRO A 195 -5.99 -15.25 -2.33
N LEU A 196 -5.28 -14.47 -1.53
CA LEU A 196 -3.89 -14.06 -1.76
C LEU A 196 -2.90 -14.88 -0.92
N ALA A 197 -3.19 -15.06 0.36
CA ALA A 197 -2.39 -15.79 1.36
C ALA A 197 -3.27 -16.78 2.14
N PRO A 198 -3.75 -17.87 1.50
CA PRO A 198 -4.75 -18.77 2.06
C PRO A 198 -4.30 -19.50 3.33
N HIS A 199 -3.03 -19.92 3.42
CA HIS A 199 -2.56 -20.75 4.53
C HIS A 199 -2.55 -19.95 5.83
N LEU A 200 -2.01 -18.73 5.80
CA LEU A 200 -2.04 -17.82 6.93
C LEU A 200 -3.46 -17.41 7.27
N ALA A 201 -4.30 -17.14 6.27
CA ALA A 201 -5.68 -16.74 6.50
C ALA A 201 -6.47 -17.83 7.24
N ASP A 202 -6.36 -19.10 6.84
CA ASP A 202 -7.02 -20.22 7.52
C ASP A 202 -6.46 -20.44 8.94
N GLU A 203 -5.14 -20.38 9.13
CA GLU A 203 -4.49 -20.48 10.45
C GLU A 203 -5.01 -19.39 11.41
N LEU A 204 -5.14 -18.16 10.93
CA LEU A 204 -5.67 -17.04 11.71
C LEU A 204 -7.17 -17.19 11.98
N PHE A 205 -7.94 -17.67 11.02
CA PHE A 205 -9.36 -17.93 11.18
C PHE A 205 -9.63 -18.99 12.25
N GLU A 206 -8.83 -20.07 12.27
CA GLU A 206 -8.87 -21.07 13.33
C GLU A 206 -8.54 -20.45 14.71
N ARG A 207 -7.51 -19.60 14.79
CA ARG A 207 -7.15 -18.88 16.02
C ARG A 207 -8.24 -17.95 16.55
N LEU A 208 -9.04 -17.36 15.67
CA LEU A 208 -10.23 -16.59 16.04
C LEU A 208 -11.38 -17.47 16.58
N GLY A 209 -11.18 -18.79 16.74
CA GLY A 209 -12.16 -19.70 17.32
C GLY A 209 -13.05 -20.38 16.28
N TYR A 210 -12.72 -20.30 14.99
CA TYR A 210 -13.45 -20.97 13.92
C TYR A 210 -12.87 -22.36 13.57
N ALA A 211 -12.37 -23.09 14.57
CA ALA A 211 -11.74 -24.39 14.41
C ALA A 211 -12.57 -25.37 13.55
N GLY A 212 -11.91 -26.04 12.60
CA GLY A 212 -12.55 -26.97 11.66
C GLY A 212 -13.33 -26.32 10.51
N ARG A 213 -13.35 -24.99 10.42
CA ARG A 213 -13.88 -24.24 9.26
C ARG A 213 -12.72 -23.74 8.41
N PHE A 214 -12.94 -23.69 7.10
CA PHE A 214 -11.95 -23.22 6.13
C PHE A 214 -12.55 -22.09 5.31
N LEU A 215 -11.79 -21.02 5.10
CA LEU A 215 -12.24 -19.80 4.44
C LEU A 215 -12.69 -20.02 2.99
N TYR A 216 -12.17 -21.02 2.29
CA TYR A 216 -12.65 -21.33 0.93
C TYR A 216 -14.11 -21.81 0.88
N ARG A 217 -14.69 -22.23 2.03
CA ARG A 217 -16.12 -22.57 2.17
C ARG A 217 -16.95 -21.43 2.73
N GLU A 218 -16.31 -20.35 3.16
CA GLU A 218 -16.97 -19.19 3.73
C GLU A 218 -17.39 -18.22 2.60
N PRO A 219 -18.54 -17.53 2.73
CA PRO A 219 -18.91 -16.51 1.78
C PRO A 219 -17.93 -15.34 1.83
N PHE A 220 -17.65 -14.74 0.67
CA PHE A 220 -16.93 -13.47 0.60
C PHE A 220 -17.74 -12.40 1.36
N PRO A 221 -17.09 -11.54 2.17
CA PRO A 221 -17.81 -10.55 2.96
C PRO A 221 -18.50 -9.53 2.06
N VAL A 222 -19.67 -9.06 2.50
CA VAL A 222 -20.46 -8.04 1.80
C VAL A 222 -20.36 -6.73 2.58
N TYR A 223 -20.09 -5.63 1.88
CA TYR A 223 -19.98 -4.32 2.51
C TYR A 223 -21.35 -3.63 2.64
N ASP A 224 -21.49 -2.77 3.64
CA ASP A 224 -22.62 -1.85 3.78
C ASP A 224 -22.20 -0.48 3.24
N ALA A 225 -22.88 0.00 2.20
CA ALA A 225 -22.58 1.27 1.55
C ALA A 225 -22.77 2.48 2.49
N ASN A 226 -23.71 2.42 3.43
CA ASN A 226 -23.94 3.50 4.39
C ASN A 226 -22.82 3.56 5.42
N VAL A 227 -22.32 2.40 5.87
CA VAL A 227 -21.19 2.34 6.80
C VAL A 227 -19.89 2.74 6.11
N ALA A 228 -19.72 2.38 4.83
CA ALA A 228 -18.53 2.71 4.03
C ALA A 228 -18.43 4.17 3.57
N ALA A 229 -19.55 4.92 3.56
CA ALA A 229 -19.59 6.31 3.14
C ALA A 229 -18.56 7.15 3.91
N GLU A 230 -18.01 8.22 3.35
CA GLU A 230 -17.13 9.12 4.12
C GLU A 230 -17.93 9.90 5.15
N ALA A 231 -17.40 10.11 6.36
CA ALA A 231 -17.99 11.03 7.33
C ALA A 231 -17.57 12.46 7.07
N GLU A 232 -16.34 12.64 6.59
CA GLU A 232 -15.74 13.92 6.29
C GLU A 232 -15.04 13.84 4.94
N VAL A 233 -15.06 14.95 4.21
CA VAL A 233 -14.46 15.10 2.89
C VAL A 233 -13.47 16.26 2.93
N THR A 234 -12.33 16.06 2.27
CA THR A 234 -11.35 17.13 2.09
C THR A 234 -11.73 17.98 0.89
N VAL A 235 -12.18 19.20 1.14
CA VAL A 235 -12.51 20.21 0.14
C VAL A 235 -11.29 21.07 -0.14
N VAL A 236 -10.82 21.06 -1.40
CA VAL A 236 -9.68 21.89 -1.82
C VAL A 236 -10.16 23.31 -2.08
N VAL A 237 -9.56 24.28 -1.38
CA VAL A 237 -9.87 25.69 -1.55
C VAL A 237 -8.83 26.37 -2.45
N GLN A 238 -9.33 27.04 -3.49
CA GLN A 238 -8.54 27.75 -4.49
C GLN A 238 -8.90 29.23 -4.52
N VAL A 239 -7.91 30.07 -4.81
CA VAL A 239 -8.11 31.48 -5.16
C VAL A 239 -7.51 31.70 -6.55
N ASN A 240 -8.33 32.14 -7.50
CA ASN A 240 -7.97 32.31 -8.92
C ASN A 240 -7.27 31.05 -9.49
N GLY A 241 -7.80 29.86 -9.17
CA GLY A 241 -7.29 28.58 -9.66
C GLY A 241 -6.02 28.06 -8.97
N LYS A 242 -5.45 28.78 -8.00
CA LYS A 242 -4.29 28.32 -7.20
C LYS A 242 -4.75 27.76 -5.87
N ILE A 243 -4.29 26.56 -5.51
CA ILE A 243 -4.60 25.92 -4.21
C ILE A 243 -4.02 26.77 -3.08
N ARG A 244 -4.86 27.03 -2.06
CA ARG A 244 -4.49 27.77 -0.84
C ARG A 244 -4.60 26.92 0.40
N GLU A 245 -5.64 26.11 0.46
CA GLU A 245 -5.91 25.29 1.61
C GLU A 245 -6.67 24.02 1.23
N LYS A 246 -6.68 23.07 2.16
CA LYS A 246 -7.54 21.90 2.15
C LYS A 246 -8.32 21.92 3.46
N LEU A 247 -9.63 22.03 3.37
CA LEU A 247 -10.52 22.02 4.52
C LEU A 247 -11.13 20.63 4.68
N THR A 248 -11.23 20.14 5.91
CA THR A 248 -11.97 18.93 6.21
C THR A 248 -13.36 19.33 6.67
N LEU A 249 -14.39 18.90 5.95
CA LEU A 249 -15.79 19.23 6.22
C LEU A 249 -16.64 17.96 6.29
N PRO A 250 -17.79 17.95 6.99
CA PRO A 250 -18.75 16.85 6.91
C PRO A 250 -19.09 16.48 5.47
N ALA A 251 -19.18 15.19 5.15
CA ALA A 251 -19.39 14.71 3.79
C ALA A 251 -20.71 15.15 3.16
N ASP A 252 -21.71 15.46 3.99
CA ASP A 252 -23.03 15.99 3.64
C ASP A 252 -23.08 17.53 3.57
N SER A 253 -21.93 18.21 3.70
CA SER A 253 -21.86 19.66 3.60
C SER A 253 -22.36 20.14 2.23
N ASP A 254 -23.40 20.97 2.25
CA ASP A 254 -23.92 21.60 1.05
C ASP A 254 -22.97 22.69 0.51
N ALA A 255 -23.34 23.25 -0.65
CA ALA A 255 -22.53 24.27 -1.31
C ALA A 255 -22.33 25.52 -0.44
N THR A 256 -23.33 25.90 0.35
CA THR A 256 -23.31 27.10 1.21
C THR A 256 -22.40 26.90 2.40
N VAL A 257 -22.42 25.73 3.04
CA VAL A 257 -21.51 25.36 4.13
C VAL A 257 -20.06 25.36 3.62
N CYS A 258 -19.81 24.76 2.45
CA CYS A 258 -18.49 24.72 1.85
C CYS A 258 -17.95 26.13 1.52
N GLU A 259 -18.78 26.99 0.94
CA GLU A 259 -18.42 28.38 0.63
C GLU A 259 -18.11 29.18 1.89
N THR A 260 -18.96 29.08 2.91
CA THR A 260 -18.80 29.79 4.17
C THR A 260 -17.50 29.39 4.86
N ALA A 261 -17.22 28.08 4.94
CA ALA A 261 -15.99 27.58 5.53
C ALA A 261 -14.74 28.03 4.74
N ALA A 262 -14.81 28.03 3.41
CA ALA A 262 -13.72 28.49 2.55
C ALA A 262 -13.41 29.99 2.73
N LEU A 263 -14.43 30.84 2.86
CA LEU A 263 -14.26 32.28 3.08
C LEU A 263 -13.84 32.63 4.52
N ALA A 264 -14.11 31.74 5.49
CA ALA A 264 -13.70 31.90 6.88
C ALA A 264 -12.22 31.55 7.11
N SER A 265 -11.55 30.87 6.16
CA SER A 265 -10.14 30.51 6.28
C SER A 265 -9.23 31.75 6.33
N GLU A 266 -8.35 31.80 7.33
CA GLU A 266 -7.35 32.87 7.48
C GLU A 266 -6.40 32.98 6.27
N LYS A 267 -5.99 31.83 5.70
CA LYS A 267 -5.11 31.80 4.52
C LYS A 267 -5.82 32.38 3.29
N VAL A 268 -7.10 32.05 3.13
CA VAL A 268 -7.92 32.57 2.04
C VAL A 268 -8.17 34.05 2.23
N GLN A 269 -8.49 34.50 3.45
CA GLN A 269 -8.71 35.92 3.76
C GLN A 269 -7.47 36.77 3.49
N SER A 270 -6.28 36.28 3.84
CA SER A 270 -5.01 36.95 3.51
C SER A 270 -4.84 37.11 1.99
N ASP A 271 -5.17 36.07 1.23
CA ASP A 271 -5.08 36.09 -0.24
C ASP A 271 -6.14 36.99 -0.92
N LEU A 272 -7.26 37.23 -0.24
CA LEU A 272 -8.35 38.10 -0.68
C LEU A 272 -8.20 39.56 -0.21
N GLN A 273 -7.20 39.87 0.62
CA GLN A 273 -7.00 41.22 1.14
C GLN A 273 -6.82 42.24 0.00
N GLY A 274 -7.67 43.27 -0.01
CA GLY A 274 -7.68 44.32 -1.04
C GLY A 274 -8.29 43.90 -2.39
N LYS A 275 -8.87 42.70 -2.49
CA LYS A 275 -9.53 42.19 -3.70
C LYS A 275 -11.04 42.08 -3.50
N THR A 276 -11.79 42.23 -4.58
CA THR A 276 -13.24 42.01 -4.61
C THR A 276 -13.54 40.60 -5.09
N VAL A 277 -14.27 39.82 -4.29
CA VAL A 277 -14.78 38.51 -4.71
C VAL A 277 -15.85 38.70 -5.79
N ARG A 278 -15.63 38.10 -6.97
CA ARG A 278 -16.54 38.19 -8.12
C ARG A 278 -17.44 36.99 -8.25
N LYS A 279 -16.91 35.81 -7.95
CA LYS A 279 -17.62 34.54 -8.09
C LYS A 279 -16.99 33.49 -7.19
N VAL A 280 -17.82 32.69 -6.54
CA VAL A 280 -17.40 31.46 -5.87
C VAL A 280 -17.97 30.28 -6.65
N ILE A 281 -17.12 29.31 -6.96
CA ILE A 281 -17.50 28.07 -7.67
C ILE A 281 -17.32 26.93 -6.69
N VAL A 282 -18.43 26.31 -6.30
CA VAL A 282 -18.44 25.19 -5.36
C VAL A 282 -18.77 23.91 -6.09
N VAL A 283 -17.91 22.91 -5.92
CA VAL A 283 -18.19 21.50 -6.22
C VAL A 283 -18.27 20.80 -4.86
N PRO A 284 -19.50 20.54 -4.35
CA PRO A 284 -19.70 19.96 -3.02
C PRO A 284 -18.83 18.71 -2.80
N GLY A 285 -18.22 18.64 -1.62
CA GLY A 285 -17.33 17.55 -1.21
C GLY A 285 -16.00 17.43 -1.97
N LYS A 286 -15.65 18.39 -2.84
CA LYS A 286 -14.42 18.32 -3.64
C LYS A 286 -13.63 19.62 -3.68
N LEU A 287 -14.26 20.74 -4.03
CA LEU A 287 -13.53 21.96 -4.36
C LEU A 287 -14.37 23.24 -4.16
N VAL A 288 -13.73 24.29 -3.66
CA VAL A 288 -14.24 25.67 -3.69
C VAL A 288 -13.19 26.54 -4.38
N ASN A 289 -13.54 27.18 -5.50
CA ASN A 289 -12.67 28.14 -6.18
C ASN A 289 -13.25 29.54 -6.12
N ILE A 290 -12.49 30.45 -5.52
CA ILE A 290 -12.85 31.85 -5.30
C ILE A 290 -12.16 32.69 -6.37
N VAL A 291 -12.96 33.33 -7.22
CA VAL A 291 -12.49 34.26 -8.25
C VAL A 291 -12.55 35.66 -7.68
N ALA A 292 -11.40 36.31 -7.54
CA ALA A 292 -11.28 37.64 -6.95
C ALA A 292 -10.30 38.52 -7.74
N ASN A 293 -10.58 39.82 -7.85
CA ASN A 293 -9.76 40.80 -8.57
C ASN A 293 -9.52 42.10 -7.79
#